data_AF-A0A9W4T6Z8-F1
#
_entry.id   AF-A0A9W4T6Z8-F1
#
_cell.length_a   1.000
_cell.length_b   1.000
_cell.length_c   1.000
_cell.angle_alpha   90.00
_cell.angle_beta   90.00
_cell.angle_gamma   90.00
#
_symmetry.space_group_name_H-M   'P 1'
#
loop_
_entity.id
_entity.type
_entity.pdbx_description
1 polymer ?
#
loop_
_entity_poly.entity_id
_entity_poly.type
_entity_poly.pdbx_seq_one_letter_code
_entity_poly.pdbx_strand_id
1 'polypeptide(L)'
;MTDMVFSSRVCENIEKGKYPSTYIFPPEKGIETRRPITELNFASLYSSLIIAYNLSPDKIILTYEEADIAEKNGNILHKIEFPFNNCTVQARSVRHDNKFEKKSLYPVILEDLSNKRLELKACLAPLGKKRQHLGKIISSAKKKQKALKVYMNTFYGEADNSKSPIFLRELAGRTTSAGKYNLNLVTEFVTKKGFGIKYDLSKEAYWTKMVNITMIVMKSLRDQVNAYLRIKNSTFYLKMAYEEVLFPVCFTGKKKYFGISHEDVVNFRPNDLFMRGIDTMKQENFDLFRFIGEKIMWEAMSINNIHSIRKIVEDALWDARFKQWDFNQFIAMSKWKAKGGLACNKIFIERIKERIANGEKNIKIPDSGERFSYIIMNNSPRYKKDGSKSTRKDNYMEFVNIAKEFNMDIDIRYYLE
;
A
#
# COMPACT_ATOMS: atom_id res chain seq x y z
N MET A 1 -25.24 -18.37 32.20
CA MET A 1 -23.80 -18.69 32.42
C MET A 1 -23.73 -20.18 32.66
N THR A 2 -23.30 -20.95 31.66
CA THR A 2 -22.96 -22.36 31.82
C THR A 2 -21.54 -22.42 32.39
N ASP A 3 -21.34 -23.19 33.46
CA ASP A 3 -20.05 -23.37 34.12
C ASP A 3 -19.03 -23.97 33.13
N MET A 4 -18.13 -23.11 32.63
CA MET A 4 -17.06 -23.53 31.73
C MET A 4 -15.81 -23.79 32.55
N VAL A 5 -15.51 -25.07 32.81
CA VAL A 5 -14.30 -25.48 33.51
C VAL A 5 -13.13 -25.51 32.52
N PHE A 6 -12.15 -24.64 32.72
CA PHE A 6 -10.89 -24.68 31.96
C PHE A 6 -9.99 -25.77 32.53
N SER A 7 -9.87 -26.90 31.81
CA SER A 7 -8.80 -27.86 32.08
C SER A 7 -7.48 -27.30 31.54
N SER A 8 -6.54 -27.00 32.43
CA SER A 8 -5.17 -26.66 32.05
C SER A 8 -4.46 -27.93 31.57
N ARG A 9 -4.50 -28.20 30.26
CA ARG A 9 -3.59 -29.18 29.65
C ARG A 9 -2.18 -28.62 29.73
N VAL A 10 -1.37 -29.15 30.64
CA VAL A 10 0.05 -28.81 30.76
C VAL A 10 0.76 -29.38 29.53
N CYS A 11 1.37 -28.50 28.73
CA CYS A 11 2.17 -28.92 27.58
C CYS A 11 3.54 -29.36 28.11
N GLU A 12 3.71 -30.66 28.32
CA GLU A 12 4.91 -31.23 28.99
C GLU A 12 6.21 -31.02 28.21
N ASN A 13 6.12 -30.73 26.90
CA ASN A 13 7.27 -30.41 26.04
C ASN A 13 7.04 -29.11 25.26
N ILE A 14 7.62 -27.99 25.71
CA ILE A 14 7.64 -26.72 24.96
C ILE A 14 8.77 -26.80 23.92
N GLU A 15 8.55 -27.53 22.84
CA GLU A 15 9.46 -27.50 21.69
C GLU A 15 9.28 -26.19 20.91
N LYS A 16 10.33 -25.37 20.85
CA LYS A 16 10.35 -24.14 20.05
C LYS A 16 10.81 -24.45 18.62
N GLY A 17 9.86 -24.51 17.69
CA GLY A 17 10.10 -24.70 16.25
C GLY A 17 9.50 -23.60 15.38
N LYS A 18 9.95 -23.48 14.12
CA LYS A 18 9.34 -22.60 13.11
C LYS A 18 8.49 -23.43 12.15
N TYR A 19 7.23 -23.03 11.97
CA TYR A 19 6.35 -23.62 10.95
C TYR A 19 6.74 -23.16 9.54
N PRO A 20 6.53 -23.98 8.51
CA PRO A 20 6.70 -23.56 7.13
C PRO A 20 5.81 -22.34 6.83
N SER A 21 6.43 -21.21 6.48
CA SER A 21 5.71 -19.98 6.15
C SER A 21 5.30 -19.94 4.67
N THR A 22 4.28 -19.14 4.34
CA THR A 22 3.70 -19.00 2.99
C THR A 22 4.76 -18.69 1.92
N TYR A 23 4.67 -19.39 0.78
CA TYR A 23 5.49 -19.14 -0.41
C TYR A 23 5.12 -17.77 -1.03
N ILE A 24 6.13 -16.95 -1.33
CA ILE A 24 5.95 -15.61 -1.94
C ILE A 24 6.62 -15.63 -3.32
N PHE A 25 5.83 -15.47 -4.37
CA PHE A 25 6.35 -15.32 -5.74
C PHE A 25 7.24 -14.07 -5.85
N PRO A 26 8.40 -14.17 -6.54
CA PRO A 26 9.22 -12.99 -6.82
C PRO A 26 8.49 -12.08 -7.81
N PRO A 27 8.37 -10.76 -7.53
CA PRO A 27 7.71 -9.84 -8.46
C PRO A 27 8.65 -9.45 -9.61
N GLU A 28 8.08 -9.21 -10.78
CA GLU A 28 8.77 -8.50 -11.87
C GLU A 28 8.96 -7.04 -11.46
N LYS A 29 10.22 -6.60 -11.35
CA LYS A 29 10.55 -5.25 -10.87
C LYS A 29 10.37 -4.22 -11.98
N GLY A 30 9.87 -3.04 -11.61
CA GLY A 30 9.69 -1.91 -12.52
C GLY A 30 8.27 -1.35 -12.48
N ILE A 31 8.02 -0.35 -13.33
CA ILE A 31 6.71 0.28 -13.49
C ILE A 31 5.92 -0.51 -14.53
N GLU A 32 4.78 -1.04 -14.11
CA GLU A 32 3.81 -1.71 -14.95
C GLU A 32 2.71 -0.72 -15.37
N THR A 33 2.63 -0.46 -16.67
CA THR A 33 1.73 0.51 -17.32
C THR A 33 0.95 -0.09 -18.50
N ARG A 34 1.16 -1.37 -18.79
CA ARG A 34 0.50 -2.13 -19.86
C ARG A 34 -0.83 -2.69 -19.37
N ARG A 35 -0.90 -3.16 -18.11
CA ARG A 35 -2.11 -3.83 -17.57
C ARG A 35 -2.41 -3.46 -16.11
N PRO A 36 -3.68 -3.27 -15.75
CA PRO A 36 -4.09 -3.15 -14.35
C PRO A 36 -3.82 -4.43 -13.57
N ILE A 37 -3.36 -4.30 -12.32
CA ILE A 37 -3.07 -5.42 -11.43
C ILE A 37 -4.05 -5.41 -10.26
N THR A 38 -4.39 -6.58 -9.76
CA THR A 38 -5.29 -6.73 -8.62
C THR A 38 -4.96 -8.02 -7.88
N GLU A 39 -5.33 -8.05 -6.61
CA GLU A 39 -5.11 -9.18 -5.72
C GLU A 39 -6.47 -9.67 -5.19
N LEU A 40 -6.71 -10.97 -5.29
CA LEU A 40 -7.78 -11.62 -4.54
C LEU A 40 -7.19 -12.10 -3.23
N ASN A 41 -7.67 -11.52 -2.13
CA ASN A 41 -7.21 -11.84 -0.78
C ASN A 41 -8.33 -12.49 0.03
N PHE A 42 -7.98 -13.40 0.93
CA PHE A 42 -8.96 -13.92 1.89
C PHE A 42 -9.36 -12.86 2.89
N ALA A 43 -10.67 -12.75 3.16
CA ALA A 43 -11.18 -11.92 4.23
C ALA A 43 -10.87 -12.58 5.58
N SER A 44 -9.87 -12.04 6.30
CA SER A 44 -9.46 -12.50 7.63
C SER A 44 -9.10 -13.99 7.68
N LEU A 45 -8.23 -14.45 6.75
CA LEU A 45 -7.94 -15.88 6.51
C LEU A 45 -7.87 -16.74 7.78
N TYR A 46 -6.98 -16.41 8.71
CA TYR A 46 -6.74 -17.24 9.89
C TYR A 46 -7.97 -17.37 10.79
N SER A 47 -8.66 -16.25 11.08
CA SER A 47 -9.90 -16.28 11.85
C SER A 47 -10.97 -17.10 11.13
N SER A 48 -11.07 -16.95 9.82
CA SER A 48 -12.01 -17.70 8.98
C SER A 48 -11.72 -19.20 8.97
N LEU A 49 -10.44 -19.60 8.95
CA LEU A 49 -10.02 -21.01 9.06
C LEU A 49 -10.34 -21.59 10.45
N ILE A 50 -10.08 -20.82 11.51
CA ILE A 50 -10.41 -21.24 12.89
C ILE A 50 -11.90 -21.51 13.03
N ILE A 51 -12.75 -20.60 12.52
CA ILE A 51 -14.20 -20.76 12.55
C ILE A 51 -14.61 -21.96 11.68
N ALA A 52 -14.20 -21.98 10.41
CA ALA A 52 -14.64 -22.99 9.43
C ALA A 52 -14.29 -24.42 9.84
N TYR A 53 -13.13 -24.63 10.45
CA TYR A 53 -12.67 -25.95 10.88
C TYR A 53 -12.88 -26.20 12.38
N ASN A 54 -13.62 -25.33 13.07
CA ASN A 54 -13.93 -25.46 14.50
C ASN A 54 -12.68 -25.58 15.41
N LEU A 55 -11.57 -24.92 15.05
CA LEU A 55 -10.26 -25.11 15.68
C LEU A 55 -10.21 -24.41 17.04
N SER A 56 -10.36 -25.20 18.11
CA SER A 56 -10.34 -24.68 19.48
C SER A 56 -9.90 -25.78 20.44
N PRO A 57 -9.22 -25.45 21.55
CA PRO A 57 -8.74 -26.45 22.51
C PRO A 57 -9.84 -27.38 23.05
N ASP A 58 -11.08 -26.90 23.17
CA ASP A 58 -12.24 -27.65 23.69
C ASP A 58 -12.86 -28.64 22.69
N LYS A 59 -12.50 -28.58 21.40
CA LYS A 59 -13.02 -29.49 20.35
C LYS A 59 -11.94 -30.11 19.48
N ILE A 60 -10.67 -29.99 19.87
CA ILE A 60 -9.57 -30.66 19.19
C ILE A 60 -9.36 -32.06 19.79
N ILE A 61 -9.25 -33.04 18.90
CA ILE A 61 -9.05 -34.45 19.21
C ILE A 61 -7.64 -34.82 18.80
N LEU A 62 -6.86 -35.34 19.74
CA LEU A 62 -5.43 -35.62 19.53
C LEU A 62 -5.13 -37.12 19.44
N THR A 63 -6.04 -37.97 19.94
CA THR A 63 -5.87 -39.43 19.92
C THR A 63 -6.84 -40.10 18.93
N TYR A 64 -6.48 -41.30 18.48
CA TYR A 64 -7.34 -42.10 17.60
C TYR A 64 -8.58 -42.63 18.32
N GLU A 65 -8.45 -43.03 19.59
CA GLU A 65 -9.57 -43.55 20.39
C GLU A 65 -10.68 -42.49 20.58
N GLU A 66 -10.31 -41.25 20.91
CA GLU A 66 -11.25 -40.14 21.01
C GLU A 66 -11.94 -39.84 19.67
N ALA A 67 -11.22 -40.02 18.56
CA ALA A 67 -11.76 -39.83 17.22
C ALA A 67 -12.80 -40.91 16.88
N ASP A 68 -12.50 -42.17 17.14
CA ASP A 68 -13.41 -43.29 16.89
C ASP A 68 -14.70 -43.16 17.71
N ILE A 69 -14.59 -42.73 18.98
CA ILE A 69 -15.75 -42.45 19.83
C ILE A 69 -16.57 -41.29 19.23
N ALA A 70 -15.92 -40.21 18.81
CA ALA A 70 -16.62 -39.06 18.22
C ALA A 70 -17.35 -39.43 16.92
N GLU A 71 -16.75 -40.25 16.06
CA GLU A 71 -17.36 -40.73 14.82
C GLU A 71 -18.52 -41.70 15.09
N LYS A 72 -18.38 -42.64 16.04
CA LYS A 72 -19.47 -43.52 16.48
C LYS A 72 -20.67 -42.74 17.05
N ASN A 73 -20.40 -41.61 17.68
CA ASN A 73 -21.43 -40.67 18.16
C ASN A 73 -22.05 -39.81 17.04
N GLY A 74 -21.76 -40.10 15.77
CA GLY A 74 -22.36 -39.42 14.62
C GLY A 74 -21.74 -38.05 14.30
N ASN A 75 -20.54 -37.75 14.81
CA ASN A 75 -19.84 -36.52 14.44
C ASN A 75 -18.99 -36.73 13.20
N ILE A 76 -19.01 -35.75 12.30
CA ILE A 76 -18.10 -35.71 11.16
C ILE A 76 -16.85 -34.96 11.62
N LEU A 77 -15.66 -35.49 11.31
CA LEU A 77 -14.39 -34.90 11.73
C LEU A 77 -13.66 -34.24 10.56
N HIS A 78 -12.93 -33.16 10.83
CA HIS A 78 -11.89 -32.65 9.95
C HIS A 78 -10.56 -33.28 10.31
N LYS A 79 -9.87 -33.85 9.32
CA LYS A 79 -8.49 -34.32 9.50
C LYS A 79 -7.53 -33.14 9.40
N ILE A 80 -6.60 -33.04 10.36
CA ILE A 80 -5.55 -32.03 10.43
C ILE A 80 -4.22 -32.77 10.39
N GLU A 81 -3.35 -32.39 9.46
CA GLU A 81 -2.05 -33.02 9.26
C GLU A 81 -1.03 -31.99 8.78
N PHE A 82 0.09 -31.85 9.48
CA PHE A 82 1.17 -30.93 9.09
C PHE A 82 2.54 -31.37 9.64
N PRO A 83 3.65 -31.02 8.95
CA PRO A 83 4.99 -31.29 9.45
C PRO A 83 5.40 -30.30 10.54
N PHE A 84 6.01 -30.79 11.62
CA PHE A 84 6.60 -30.03 12.71
C PHE A 84 7.83 -30.77 13.25
N ASN A 85 9.00 -30.10 13.30
CA ASN A 85 10.25 -30.69 13.78
C ASN A 85 10.59 -32.07 13.16
N ASN A 86 10.43 -32.21 11.84
CA ASN A 86 10.62 -33.46 11.08
C ASN A 86 9.65 -34.61 11.42
N CYS A 87 8.66 -34.36 12.27
CA CYS A 87 7.56 -35.27 12.56
C CYS A 87 6.27 -34.79 11.88
N THR A 88 5.37 -35.72 11.54
CA THR A 88 4.03 -35.36 11.08
C THR A 88 3.09 -35.31 12.27
N VAL A 89 2.55 -34.14 12.58
CA VAL A 89 1.54 -33.97 13.62
C VAL A 89 0.17 -34.21 13.01
N GLN A 90 -0.62 -35.08 13.65
CA GLN A 90 -1.97 -35.42 13.25
C GLN A 90 -2.94 -35.08 14.37
N ALA A 91 -4.06 -34.47 14.00
CA ALA A 91 -5.16 -34.17 14.90
C ALA A 91 -6.48 -34.23 14.13
N ARG A 92 -7.59 -34.17 14.86
CA ARG A 92 -8.92 -34.02 14.28
C ARG A 92 -9.70 -32.92 14.99
N SER A 93 -10.67 -32.33 14.32
CA SER A 93 -11.64 -31.43 14.95
C SER A 93 -13.06 -31.79 14.56
N VAL A 94 -14.00 -31.62 15.49
CA VAL A 94 -15.42 -31.91 15.25
C VAL A 94 -16.02 -30.84 14.34
N ARG A 95 -16.68 -31.27 13.26
CA ARG A 95 -17.43 -30.37 12.38
C ARG A 95 -18.64 -29.77 13.09
N HIS A 96 -18.77 -28.45 12.98
CA HIS A 96 -19.91 -27.76 13.56
C HIS A 96 -21.11 -27.64 12.60
N ASP A 97 -20.90 -27.81 11.29
CA ASP A 97 -21.93 -27.78 10.23
C ASP A 97 -22.92 -26.61 10.34
N ASN A 98 -22.40 -25.44 10.71
CA ASN A 98 -23.14 -24.20 11.01
C ASN A 98 -24.19 -24.31 12.14
N LYS A 99 -24.20 -25.39 12.92
CA LYS A 99 -25.06 -25.54 14.12
C LYS A 99 -24.39 -24.89 15.32
N PHE A 100 -25.07 -23.96 15.98
CA PHE A 100 -24.53 -23.19 17.11
C PHE A 100 -24.03 -24.10 18.23
N GLU A 101 -24.80 -25.13 18.58
CA GLU A 101 -24.48 -26.04 19.69
C GLU A 101 -23.24 -26.92 19.45
N LYS A 102 -22.79 -27.03 18.19
CA LYS A 102 -21.57 -27.75 17.84
C LYS A 102 -20.33 -26.84 17.72
N LYS A 103 -20.51 -25.51 17.79
CA LYS A 103 -19.40 -24.56 17.70
C LYS A 103 -18.58 -24.57 18.98
N SER A 104 -17.26 -24.55 18.84
CA SER A 104 -16.33 -24.42 19.96
C SER A 104 -16.19 -22.97 20.41
N LEU A 105 -15.51 -22.77 21.54
CA LEU A 105 -15.34 -21.46 22.16
C LEU A 105 -14.73 -20.41 21.21
N TYR A 106 -13.64 -20.75 20.53
CA TYR A 106 -12.94 -19.81 19.65
C TYR A 106 -13.80 -19.35 18.46
N PRO A 107 -14.45 -20.24 17.69
CA PRO A 107 -15.43 -19.87 16.67
C PRO A 107 -16.53 -18.94 17.14
N VAL A 108 -17.13 -19.18 18.33
CA VAL A 108 -18.20 -18.33 18.87
C VAL A 108 -17.68 -16.91 19.13
N ILE A 109 -16.52 -16.78 19.79
CA ILE A 109 -15.91 -15.48 20.09
C ILE A 109 -15.51 -14.75 18.80
N LEU A 110 -14.87 -15.45 17.86
CA LEU A 110 -14.40 -14.84 16.61
C LEU A 110 -15.56 -14.42 15.70
N GLU A 111 -16.67 -15.15 15.72
CA GLU A 111 -17.89 -14.76 15.01
C GLU A 111 -18.50 -13.49 15.59
N ASP A 112 -18.61 -13.37 16.93
CA ASP A 112 -19.06 -12.15 17.61
C ASP A 112 -18.16 -10.95 17.27
N LEU A 113 -16.84 -11.10 17.37
CA LEU A 113 -15.88 -10.05 17.02
C LEU A 113 -15.96 -9.67 15.54
N SER A 114 -16.17 -10.65 14.65
CA SER A 114 -16.36 -10.41 13.22
C SER A 114 -17.64 -9.61 12.94
N ASN A 115 -18.75 -9.95 13.61
CA ASN A 115 -20.02 -9.23 13.51
C ASN A 115 -19.90 -7.78 14.01
N LYS A 116 -19.31 -7.57 15.19
CA LYS A 116 -19.02 -6.21 15.71
C LYS A 116 -18.16 -5.39 14.75
N ARG A 117 -17.15 -6.01 14.13
CA ARG A 117 -16.32 -5.36 13.10
C ARG A 117 -17.14 -5.00 11.86
N LEU A 118 -18.08 -5.86 11.43
CA LEU A 118 -18.97 -5.58 10.31
C LEU A 118 -19.93 -4.42 10.63
N GLU A 119 -20.48 -4.37 11.83
CA GLU A 119 -21.31 -3.26 12.31
C GLU A 119 -20.53 -1.94 12.30
N LEU A 120 -19.32 -1.93 12.86
CA LEU A 120 -18.45 -0.74 12.82
C LEU A 120 -18.15 -0.31 11.38
N LYS A 121 -17.83 -1.25 10.49
CA LYS A 121 -17.66 -0.96 9.06
C LYS A 121 -18.94 -0.39 8.43
N ALA A 122 -20.11 -0.92 8.80
CA ALA A 122 -21.39 -0.43 8.32
C ALA A 122 -21.69 0.99 8.84
N CYS A 123 -21.32 1.33 10.07
CA CYS A 123 -21.42 2.69 10.62
C CYS A 123 -20.45 3.67 9.96
N LEU A 124 -19.25 3.21 9.58
CA LEU A 124 -18.27 4.01 8.84
C LEU A 124 -18.61 4.17 7.35
N ALA A 125 -19.36 3.22 6.77
CA ALA A 125 -19.72 3.24 5.35
C ALA A 125 -20.51 4.51 4.94
N PRO A 126 -21.50 5.03 5.69
CA PRO A 126 -22.13 6.33 5.44
C PRO A 126 -21.17 7.50 5.36
N LEU A 127 -20.10 7.51 6.16
CA LEU A 127 -19.07 8.56 6.12
C LEU A 127 -18.26 8.47 4.82
N GLY A 128 -17.90 7.25 4.40
CA GLY A 128 -17.34 7.00 3.06
C GLY A 128 -18.31 7.37 1.94
N LYS A 129 -19.60 7.08 2.09
CA LYS A 129 -20.66 7.44 1.13
C LYS A 129 -20.89 8.95 1.07
N LYS A 130 -20.75 9.71 2.16
CA LYS A 130 -20.77 11.19 2.13
C LYS A 130 -19.61 11.74 1.29
N ARG A 131 -18.40 11.19 1.47
CA ARG A 131 -17.23 11.49 0.61
C ARG A 131 -17.50 11.14 -0.86
N GLN A 132 -18.10 9.97 -1.12
CA GLN A 132 -18.46 9.53 -2.47
C GLN A 132 -19.64 10.34 -3.07
N HIS A 133 -20.60 10.78 -2.26
CA HIS A 133 -21.75 11.60 -2.65
C HIS A 133 -21.28 12.97 -3.15
N LEU A 134 -20.32 13.59 -2.45
CA LEU A 134 -19.61 14.77 -2.96
C LEU A 134 -18.98 14.50 -4.33
N GLY A 135 -18.30 13.37 -4.50
CA GLY A 135 -17.78 12.93 -5.80
C GLY A 135 -18.86 12.74 -6.87
N LYS A 136 -20.03 12.19 -6.50
CA LYS A 136 -21.19 12.02 -7.40
C LYS A 136 -21.83 13.35 -7.76
N ILE A 137 -21.90 14.34 -6.87
CA ILE A 137 -22.36 15.70 -7.19
C ILE A 137 -21.45 16.32 -8.25
N ILE A 138 -20.12 16.21 -8.07
CA ILE A 138 -19.14 16.70 -9.04
C ILE A 138 -19.31 15.98 -10.39
N SER A 139 -19.50 14.66 -10.37
CA SER A 139 -19.78 13.86 -11.58
C SER A 139 -21.09 14.25 -12.26
N SER A 140 -22.15 14.47 -11.48
CA SER A 140 -23.47 14.91 -11.95
C SER A 140 -23.41 16.29 -12.58
N ALA A 141 -22.72 17.25 -11.94
CA ALA A 141 -22.45 18.57 -12.50
C ALA A 141 -21.69 18.47 -13.84
N LYS A 142 -20.67 17.60 -13.93
CA LYS A 142 -19.96 17.31 -15.19
C LYS A 142 -20.88 16.70 -16.25
N LYS A 143 -21.78 15.78 -15.88
CA LYS A 143 -22.76 15.19 -16.81
C LYS A 143 -23.76 16.23 -17.30
N LYS A 144 -24.29 17.09 -16.42
CA LYS A 144 -25.16 18.22 -16.79
C LYS A 144 -24.44 19.16 -17.74
N GLN A 145 -23.20 19.51 -17.45
CA GLN A 145 -22.37 20.33 -18.35
C GLN A 145 -22.15 19.65 -19.72
N LYS A 146 -21.92 18.34 -19.75
CA LYS A 146 -21.81 17.57 -21.00
C LYS A 146 -23.14 17.48 -21.75
N ALA A 147 -24.26 17.30 -21.06
CA ALA A 147 -25.60 17.29 -21.66
C ALA A 147 -25.95 18.64 -22.27
N LEU A 148 -25.65 19.74 -21.56
CA LEU A 148 -25.76 21.10 -22.09
C LEU A 148 -24.90 21.28 -23.34
N LYS A 149 -23.65 20.80 -23.32
CA LYS A 149 -22.78 20.80 -24.50
C LYS A 149 -23.40 20.03 -25.68
N VAL A 150 -23.97 18.84 -25.44
CA VAL A 150 -24.64 18.05 -26.47
C VAL A 150 -25.85 18.81 -27.02
N TYR A 151 -26.67 19.39 -26.15
CA TYR A 151 -27.83 20.19 -26.55
C TYR A 151 -27.45 21.42 -27.37
N MET A 152 -26.40 22.14 -26.96
CA MET A 152 -25.83 23.25 -27.75
C MET A 152 -25.42 22.79 -29.15
N ASN A 153 -24.83 21.60 -29.27
CA ASN A 153 -24.43 21.04 -30.55
C ASN A 153 -25.61 20.53 -31.40
N THR A 154 -26.76 20.23 -30.79
CA THR A 154 -27.96 19.80 -31.51
C THR A 154 -28.45 20.86 -32.49
N PHE A 155 -28.34 22.15 -32.17
CA PHE A 155 -28.75 23.23 -33.07
C PHE A 155 -28.02 23.21 -34.42
N TYR A 156 -26.72 22.89 -34.40
CA TYR A 156 -25.96 22.67 -35.63
C TYR A 156 -26.46 21.42 -36.37
N GLY A 157 -26.66 20.31 -35.66
CA GLY A 157 -27.11 19.05 -36.26
C GLY A 157 -28.50 19.15 -36.91
N GLU A 158 -29.42 19.88 -36.29
CA GLU A 158 -30.75 20.14 -36.84
C GLU A 158 -30.72 21.10 -38.03
N ALA A 159 -29.86 22.12 -38.01
CA ALA A 159 -29.65 23.00 -39.16
C ALA A 159 -29.09 22.26 -40.39
N ASP A 160 -28.40 21.13 -40.19
CA ASP A 160 -27.84 20.25 -41.24
C ASP A 160 -28.77 19.06 -41.59
N ASN A 161 -29.86 18.86 -40.85
CA ASN A 161 -30.80 17.76 -41.06
C ASN A 161 -31.94 18.17 -42.00
N SER A 162 -31.94 17.68 -43.24
CA SER A 162 -32.96 17.97 -44.27
C SER A 162 -34.41 17.68 -43.87
N LYS A 163 -34.66 16.89 -42.81
CA LYS A 163 -36.00 16.58 -42.29
C LYS A 163 -36.43 17.52 -41.14
N SER A 164 -35.54 18.39 -40.69
CA SER A 164 -35.80 19.31 -39.57
C SER A 164 -36.56 20.55 -40.03
N PRO A 165 -37.54 21.04 -39.25
CA PRO A 165 -38.21 22.32 -39.54
C PRO A 165 -37.28 23.53 -39.53
N ILE A 166 -36.10 23.41 -38.91
CA ILE A 166 -35.09 24.48 -38.81
C ILE A 166 -33.87 24.23 -39.71
N PHE A 167 -34.00 23.36 -40.71
CA PHE A 167 -32.95 23.08 -41.69
C PHE A 167 -32.54 24.35 -42.45
N LEU A 168 -31.24 24.66 -42.43
CA LEU A 168 -30.65 25.79 -43.15
C LEU A 168 -29.21 25.47 -43.54
N ARG A 169 -29.05 24.94 -44.76
CA ARG A 169 -27.77 24.48 -45.30
C ARG A 169 -26.69 25.57 -45.30
N GLU A 170 -27.05 26.82 -45.59
CA GLU A 170 -26.12 27.96 -45.62
C GLU A 170 -25.53 28.22 -44.23
N LEU A 171 -26.33 28.05 -43.17
CA LEU A 171 -25.90 28.20 -41.78
C LEU A 171 -25.00 27.05 -41.35
N ALA A 172 -25.37 25.80 -41.63
CA ALA A 172 -24.55 24.63 -41.33
C ALA A 172 -23.21 24.68 -42.09
N GLY A 173 -23.26 25.02 -43.38
CA GLY A 173 -22.09 25.19 -44.25
C GLY A 173 -21.15 26.30 -43.77
N ARG A 174 -21.69 27.47 -43.40
CA ARG A 174 -20.91 28.59 -42.84
C ARG A 174 -20.30 28.25 -41.48
N THR A 175 -21.00 27.50 -40.63
CA THR A 175 -20.49 27.05 -39.33
C THR A 175 -19.29 26.13 -39.48
N THR A 176 -19.36 25.17 -40.42
CA THR A 176 -18.26 24.24 -40.69
C THR A 176 -17.06 24.90 -41.36
N SER A 177 -17.29 25.78 -42.34
CA SER A 177 -16.22 26.50 -43.02
C SER A 177 -15.49 27.46 -42.08
N ALA A 178 -16.22 28.23 -41.27
CA ALA A 178 -15.64 29.09 -40.24
C ALA A 178 -14.89 28.26 -39.18
N GLY A 179 -15.42 27.10 -38.78
CA GLY A 179 -14.73 26.19 -37.86
C GLY A 179 -13.38 25.70 -38.40
N LYS A 180 -13.34 25.26 -39.66
CA LYS A 180 -12.10 24.85 -40.35
C LYS A 180 -11.10 25.99 -40.48
N TYR A 181 -11.56 27.18 -40.85
CA TYR A 181 -10.72 28.38 -40.95
C TYR A 181 -10.04 28.71 -39.61
N ASN A 182 -10.81 28.74 -38.52
CA ASN A 182 -10.26 29.01 -37.19
C ASN A 182 -9.30 27.92 -36.71
N LEU A 183 -9.57 26.64 -37.01
CA LEU A 183 -8.68 25.54 -36.66
C LEU A 183 -7.35 25.62 -37.42
N ASN A 184 -7.39 26.04 -38.69
CA ASN A 184 -6.20 26.29 -39.49
C ASN A 184 -5.38 27.46 -38.96
N LEU A 185 -6.00 28.56 -38.53
CA LEU A 185 -5.30 29.69 -37.89
C LEU A 185 -4.55 29.25 -36.63
N VAL A 186 -5.20 28.45 -35.77
CA VAL A 186 -4.57 27.90 -34.55
C VAL A 186 -3.44 26.96 -34.93
N THR A 187 -3.66 26.09 -35.92
CA THR A 187 -2.65 25.15 -36.41
C THR A 187 -1.42 25.89 -36.93
N GLU A 188 -1.62 26.89 -37.77
CA GLU A 188 -0.55 27.72 -38.33
C GLU A 188 0.24 28.43 -37.23
N PHE A 189 -0.46 29.01 -36.24
CA PHE A 189 0.19 29.65 -35.09
C PHE A 189 1.04 28.67 -34.27
N VAL A 190 0.50 27.49 -33.97
CA VAL A 190 1.14 26.44 -33.17
C VAL A 190 2.32 25.83 -33.93
N THR A 191 2.20 25.61 -35.23
CA THR A 191 3.27 25.11 -36.11
C THR A 191 4.37 26.15 -36.32
N LYS A 192 4.04 27.44 -36.46
CA LYS A 192 5.04 28.54 -36.48
C LYS A 192 5.81 28.65 -35.16
N LYS A 193 5.22 28.20 -34.05
CA LYS A 193 5.87 28.08 -32.74
C LYS A 193 6.67 26.77 -32.56
N GLY A 194 6.68 25.88 -33.55
CA GLY A 194 7.46 24.63 -33.54
C GLY A 194 6.73 23.40 -33.00
N PHE A 195 5.40 23.43 -32.83
CA PHE A 195 4.61 22.31 -32.29
C PHE A 195 3.77 21.59 -33.38
N GLY A 196 3.61 20.27 -33.27
CA GLY A 196 2.76 19.44 -34.16
C GLY A 196 1.39 19.06 -33.57
N ILE A 197 0.41 18.67 -34.39
CA ILE A 197 -0.98 18.33 -33.98
C ILE A 197 -1.33 16.87 -34.34
N LYS A 198 -2.01 16.14 -33.45
CA LYS A 198 -2.44 14.73 -33.64
C LYS A 198 -3.85 14.46 -33.09
N TYR A 199 -4.69 13.69 -33.80
CA TYR A 199 -6.03 13.23 -33.39
C TYR A 199 -5.93 11.82 -32.77
N ASP A 200 -6.07 11.67 -31.45
CA ASP A 200 -5.90 10.38 -30.74
C ASP A 200 -6.88 10.22 -29.56
N LEU A 201 -7.35 8.97 -29.34
CA LEU A 201 -8.03 8.56 -28.10
C LEU A 201 -7.06 8.84 -26.93
N SER A 202 -7.48 9.63 -25.94
CA SER A 202 -6.55 9.99 -24.86
C SER A 202 -6.12 8.76 -24.06
N LYS A 203 -4.85 8.73 -23.66
CA LYS A 203 -4.27 7.66 -22.80
C LYS A 203 -5.13 7.42 -21.56
N GLU A 204 -5.67 8.49 -20.97
CA GLU A 204 -6.59 8.44 -19.82
C GLU A 204 -7.90 7.70 -20.15
N ALA A 205 -8.55 8.00 -21.28
CA ALA A 205 -9.79 7.32 -21.65
C ALA A 205 -9.57 5.81 -21.87
N TYR A 206 -8.47 5.44 -22.52
CA TYR A 206 -8.09 4.04 -22.72
C TYR A 206 -7.81 3.34 -21.38
N TRP A 207 -6.98 3.93 -20.52
CA TRP A 207 -6.64 3.39 -19.20
C TRP A 207 -7.88 3.25 -18.30
N THR A 208 -8.78 4.23 -18.32
CA THR A 208 -10.05 4.15 -17.60
C THR A 208 -10.89 2.96 -18.06
N LYS A 209 -10.93 2.67 -19.37
CA LYS A 209 -11.67 1.52 -19.88
C LYS A 209 -11.06 0.20 -19.41
N MET A 210 -9.72 0.08 -19.45
CA MET A 210 -9.01 -1.12 -18.96
C MET A 210 -9.32 -1.41 -17.50
N VAL A 211 -9.20 -0.40 -16.63
CA VAL A 211 -9.46 -0.56 -15.18
C VAL A 211 -10.91 -1.00 -14.94
N ASN A 212 -11.89 -0.40 -15.62
CA ASN A 212 -13.30 -0.78 -15.48
C ASN A 212 -13.56 -2.23 -15.90
N ILE A 213 -12.94 -2.70 -16.99
CA ILE A 213 -13.05 -4.10 -17.43
C ILE A 213 -12.48 -5.02 -16.34
N THR A 214 -11.28 -4.72 -15.84
CA THR A 214 -10.65 -5.50 -14.75
C THR A 214 -11.56 -5.56 -13.53
N MET A 215 -12.13 -4.44 -13.09
CA MET A 215 -13.07 -4.41 -11.94
C MET A 215 -14.28 -5.34 -12.14
N ILE A 216 -14.87 -5.38 -13.34
CA ILE A 216 -16.02 -6.23 -13.64
C ILE A 216 -15.62 -7.71 -13.61
N VAL A 217 -14.55 -8.06 -14.33
CA VAL A 217 -14.06 -9.45 -14.43
C VAL A 217 -13.69 -9.99 -13.05
N MET A 218 -12.99 -9.20 -12.23
CA MET A 218 -12.56 -9.62 -10.90
C MET A 218 -13.71 -9.81 -9.92
N LYS A 219 -14.75 -8.96 -9.99
CA LYS A 219 -15.97 -9.16 -9.20
C LYS A 219 -16.63 -10.50 -9.55
N SER A 220 -16.75 -10.82 -10.84
CA SER A 220 -17.30 -12.10 -11.29
C SER A 220 -16.43 -13.28 -10.83
N LEU A 221 -15.10 -13.21 -10.99
CA LEU A 221 -14.18 -14.27 -10.57
C LEU A 221 -14.26 -14.51 -9.06
N ARG A 222 -14.27 -13.44 -8.25
CA ARG A 222 -14.43 -13.53 -6.79
C ARG A 222 -15.69 -14.32 -6.43
N ASP A 223 -16.81 -14.01 -7.08
CA ASP A 223 -18.09 -14.64 -6.76
C ASP A 223 -18.09 -16.13 -7.14
N GLN A 224 -17.47 -16.49 -8.27
CA GLN A 224 -17.24 -17.89 -8.67
C GLN A 224 -16.35 -18.65 -7.67
N VAL A 225 -15.23 -18.05 -7.25
CA VAL A 225 -14.32 -18.64 -6.25
C VAL A 225 -15.03 -18.83 -4.91
N ASN A 226 -15.82 -17.84 -4.47
CA ASN A 226 -16.58 -17.92 -3.23
C ASN A 226 -17.66 -19.02 -3.28
N ALA A 227 -18.32 -19.20 -4.43
CA ALA A 227 -19.26 -20.30 -4.62
C ALA A 227 -18.56 -21.66 -4.52
N TYR A 228 -17.39 -21.80 -5.16
CA TYR A 228 -16.58 -23.02 -5.06
C TYR A 228 -16.13 -23.31 -3.61
N LEU A 229 -15.60 -22.30 -2.90
CA LEU A 229 -15.18 -22.45 -1.50
C LEU A 229 -16.34 -22.86 -0.59
N ARG A 230 -17.54 -22.34 -0.84
CA ARG A 230 -18.75 -22.72 -0.10
C ARG A 230 -19.12 -24.19 -0.32
N ILE A 231 -19.07 -24.67 -1.57
CA ILE A 231 -19.34 -26.08 -1.90
C ILE A 231 -18.34 -26.99 -1.20
N LYS A 232 -17.05 -26.64 -1.21
CA LYS A 232 -15.99 -27.46 -0.62
C LYS A 232 -15.99 -27.47 0.91
N ASN A 233 -16.27 -26.33 1.55
CA ASN A 233 -16.17 -26.22 3.01
C ASN A 233 -17.51 -26.37 3.74
N SER A 234 -18.64 -26.42 3.03
CA SER A 234 -20.00 -26.43 3.63
C SER A 234 -20.30 -25.24 4.56
N THR A 235 -19.45 -24.21 4.58
CA THR A 235 -19.59 -23.01 5.39
C THR A 235 -19.30 -21.76 4.56
N PHE A 236 -19.70 -20.58 5.07
CA PHE A 236 -19.54 -19.29 4.39
C PHE A 236 -18.39 -18.43 4.97
N TYR A 237 -17.66 -18.93 5.96
CA TYR A 237 -16.62 -18.16 6.64
C TYR A 237 -15.38 -17.96 5.77
N LEU A 238 -15.02 -18.95 4.98
CA LEU A 238 -13.89 -18.86 4.05
C LEU A 238 -14.32 -18.20 2.75
N LYS A 239 -14.00 -16.90 2.60
CA LYS A 239 -14.34 -16.10 1.42
C LYS A 239 -13.18 -15.20 0.98
N MET A 240 -13.07 -15.03 -0.34
CA MET A 240 -12.21 -14.05 -0.98
C MET A 240 -12.90 -12.69 -1.02
N ALA A 241 -12.11 -11.66 -0.74
CA ALA A 241 -12.42 -10.27 -0.97
C ALA A 241 -11.58 -9.75 -2.14
N TYR A 242 -12.21 -8.89 -2.91
CA TYR A 242 -11.55 -8.00 -3.87
C TYR A 242 -11.55 -6.61 -3.21
N GLU A 243 -10.39 -5.98 -3.09
CA GLU A 243 -10.26 -4.67 -2.44
C GLU A 243 -10.11 -3.58 -3.51
N GLU A 244 -9.11 -3.68 -4.38
CA GLU A 244 -8.77 -2.63 -5.34
C GLU A 244 -8.07 -3.16 -6.59
N VAL A 245 -8.04 -2.33 -7.63
CA VAL A 245 -7.18 -2.47 -8.81
C VAL A 245 -6.09 -1.39 -8.73
N LEU A 246 -4.84 -1.80 -8.85
CA LEU A 246 -3.69 -0.91 -8.92
C LEU A 246 -3.31 -0.67 -10.37
N PHE A 247 -3.34 0.59 -10.81
CA PHE A 247 -2.88 0.98 -12.14
C PHE A 247 -2.61 2.49 -12.28
N PRO A 248 -1.42 2.92 -12.72
CA PRO A 248 -0.20 2.14 -12.87
C PRO A 248 0.34 1.67 -11.50
N VAL A 249 1.31 0.77 -11.52
CA VAL A 249 1.92 0.20 -10.30
C VAL A 249 3.41 -0.05 -10.52
N CYS A 250 4.22 0.15 -9.47
CA CYS A 250 5.65 -0.09 -9.50
C CYS A 250 6.05 -1.10 -8.43
N PHE A 251 6.74 -2.17 -8.84
CA PHE A 251 7.30 -3.17 -7.93
C PHE A 251 8.80 -2.94 -7.76
N THR A 252 9.25 -2.82 -6.51
CA THR A 252 10.68 -2.66 -6.17
C THR A 252 11.28 -3.91 -5.53
N GLY A 253 10.43 -4.76 -4.94
CA GLY A 253 10.84 -6.03 -4.37
C GLY A 253 9.69 -6.80 -3.73
N LYS A 254 10.01 -7.92 -3.06
CA LYS A 254 9.02 -8.75 -2.37
C LYS A 254 8.27 -7.92 -1.34
N LYS A 255 6.94 -7.81 -1.48
CA LYS A 255 6.07 -6.98 -0.63
C LYS A 255 6.45 -5.48 -0.60
N LYS A 256 7.20 -5.01 -1.60
CA LYS A 256 7.60 -3.61 -1.75
C LYS A 256 7.10 -3.07 -3.08
N TYR A 257 6.00 -2.33 -3.03
CA TYR A 257 5.37 -1.77 -4.22
C TYR A 257 4.53 -0.54 -3.89
N PHE A 258 4.32 0.30 -4.89
CA PHE A 258 3.45 1.47 -4.81
C PHE A 258 2.68 1.65 -6.10
N GLY A 259 1.51 2.28 -6.05
CA GLY A 259 0.61 2.37 -7.19
C GLY A 259 -0.51 3.37 -7.00
N ILE A 260 -1.29 3.60 -8.05
CA ILE A 260 -2.58 4.28 -7.95
C ILE A 260 -3.65 3.23 -7.71
N SER A 261 -4.38 3.32 -6.59
CA SER A 261 -5.50 2.44 -6.32
C SER A 261 -6.81 2.94 -6.93
N HIS A 262 -7.60 1.97 -7.38
CA HIS A 262 -8.93 2.17 -7.91
C HIS A 262 -9.88 1.17 -7.23
N GLU A 263 -10.80 1.71 -6.43
CA GLU A 263 -11.79 0.92 -5.69
C GLU A 263 -13.12 0.86 -6.46
N ASP A 264 -14.06 1.75 -6.14
CA ASP A 264 -15.38 1.83 -6.80
C ASP A 264 -15.35 2.67 -8.08
N VAL A 265 -14.47 3.67 -8.12
CA VAL A 265 -14.39 4.66 -9.20
C VAL A 265 -12.95 4.79 -9.64
N VAL A 266 -12.74 4.78 -10.96
CA VAL A 266 -11.42 5.05 -11.54
C VAL A 266 -10.99 6.47 -11.22
N ASN A 267 -9.80 6.63 -10.62
CA ASN A 267 -9.21 7.92 -10.30
C ASN A 267 -7.69 7.89 -10.49
N PHE A 268 -7.19 8.47 -11.58
CA PHE A 268 -5.74 8.62 -11.84
C PHE A 268 -5.11 9.83 -11.12
N ARG A 269 -5.89 10.55 -10.31
CA ARG A 269 -5.43 11.68 -9.50
C ARG A 269 -5.91 11.50 -8.06
N PRO A 270 -5.43 10.46 -7.36
CA PRO A 270 -5.76 10.26 -5.95
C PRO A 270 -5.09 11.35 -5.10
N ASN A 271 -5.57 11.53 -3.86
CA ASN A 271 -4.89 12.39 -2.89
C ASN A 271 -3.63 11.71 -2.34
N ASP A 272 -3.67 10.37 -2.23
CA ASP A 272 -2.64 9.56 -1.62
C ASP A 272 -2.30 8.38 -2.54
N LEU A 273 -1.02 8.00 -2.59
CA LEU A 273 -0.58 6.80 -3.31
C LEU A 273 -0.79 5.55 -2.46
N PHE A 274 -1.12 4.46 -3.12
CA PHE A 274 -1.09 3.15 -2.50
C PHE A 274 0.36 2.71 -2.30
N MET A 275 0.72 2.28 -1.09
CA MET A 275 2.09 1.88 -0.77
C MET A 275 2.09 0.66 0.14
N ARG A 276 2.94 -0.33 -0.18
CA ARG A 276 3.27 -1.44 0.73
C ARG A 276 4.77 -1.62 0.83
N GLY A 277 5.25 -1.65 2.08
CA GLY A 277 6.62 -2.04 2.40
C GLY A 277 7.72 -1.14 1.83
N ILE A 278 7.38 0.05 1.34
CA ILE A 278 8.36 1.01 0.82
C ILE A 278 9.15 1.60 1.99
N ASP A 279 10.45 1.33 2.02
CA ASP A 279 11.29 1.69 3.16
C ASP A 279 11.42 3.20 3.31
N THR A 280 11.46 3.97 2.21
CA THR A 280 11.63 5.44 2.22
C THR A 280 10.52 6.17 2.96
N MET A 281 9.33 5.57 3.08
CA MET A 281 8.15 6.17 3.70
C MET A 281 7.94 5.76 5.16
N LYS A 282 8.92 5.05 5.76
CA LYS A 282 8.86 4.73 7.19
C LYS A 282 9.16 5.98 8.02
N GLN A 283 8.46 6.10 9.15
CA GLN A 283 8.55 7.24 10.09
C GLN A 283 9.96 7.46 10.68
N GLU A 284 10.84 6.47 10.56
CA GLU A 284 12.21 6.50 11.11
C GLU A 284 13.24 7.12 10.16
N ASN A 285 12.85 7.52 8.95
CA ASN A 285 13.74 8.13 7.96
C ASN A 285 13.75 9.66 8.02
N PHE A 286 14.78 10.25 7.44
CA PHE A 286 14.91 11.69 7.22
C PHE A 286 13.76 12.23 6.36
N ASP A 287 13.31 13.44 6.67
CA ASP A 287 12.29 14.14 5.87
C ASP A 287 12.75 14.36 4.43
N LEU A 288 14.05 14.55 4.20
CA LEU A 288 14.67 14.54 2.87
C LEU A 288 14.36 13.27 2.08
N PHE A 289 14.58 12.09 2.68
CA PHE A 289 14.37 10.80 2.04
C PHE A 289 12.88 10.58 1.70
N ARG A 290 11.99 11.02 2.58
CA ARG A 290 10.55 11.00 2.33
C ARG A 290 10.19 11.92 1.17
N PHE A 291 10.68 13.15 1.15
CA PHE A 291 10.41 14.12 0.08
C PHE A 291 10.87 13.60 -1.29
N ILE A 292 12.12 13.11 -1.38
CA ILE A 292 12.66 12.55 -2.63
C ILE A 292 11.86 11.32 -3.04
N GLY A 293 11.55 10.43 -2.08
CA GLY A 293 10.73 9.25 -2.31
C GLY A 293 9.34 9.57 -2.85
N GLU A 294 8.64 10.53 -2.23
CA GLU A 294 7.33 11.01 -2.70
C GLU A 294 7.39 11.56 -4.11
N LYS A 295 8.39 12.41 -4.41
CA LYS A 295 8.60 12.96 -5.76
C LYS A 295 8.75 11.84 -6.80
N ILE A 296 9.65 10.88 -6.54
CA ILE A 296 9.89 9.74 -7.43
C ILE A 296 8.60 8.94 -7.64
N MET A 297 7.87 8.64 -6.56
CA MET A 297 6.66 7.83 -6.65
C MET A 297 5.56 8.54 -7.43
N TRP A 298 5.31 9.83 -7.17
CA TRP A 298 4.31 10.63 -7.89
C TRP A 298 4.64 10.77 -9.38
N GLU A 299 5.90 11.01 -9.70
CA GLU A 299 6.35 11.12 -11.08
C GLU A 299 6.23 9.77 -11.81
N ALA A 300 6.63 8.67 -11.17
CA ALA A 300 6.48 7.33 -11.73
C ALA A 300 5.02 6.96 -12.02
N MET A 301 4.09 7.39 -11.16
CA MET A 301 2.66 7.10 -11.26
C MET A 301 1.90 8.07 -12.17
N SER A 302 2.54 9.14 -12.63
CA SER A 302 1.92 10.12 -13.52
C SER A 302 1.43 9.48 -14.81
N ILE A 303 0.22 9.84 -15.22
CA ILE A 303 -0.35 9.33 -16.48
C ILE A 303 0.47 9.76 -17.71
N ASN A 304 1.14 10.90 -17.63
CA ASN A 304 1.99 11.42 -18.69
C ASN A 304 3.42 10.87 -18.63
N ASN A 305 3.72 10.00 -17.66
CA ASN A 305 5.04 9.40 -17.55
C ASN A 305 5.33 8.51 -18.77
N ILE A 306 6.51 8.74 -19.35
CA ILE A 306 7.12 7.94 -20.42
C ILE A 306 8.51 7.43 -20.03
N HIS A 307 9.01 7.84 -18.86
CA HIS A 307 10.34 7.51 -18.39
C HIS A 307 10.34 6.22 -17.56
N SER A 308 11.47 5.51 -17.61
CA SER A 308 11.71 4.38 -16.73
C SER A 308 11.89 4.85 -15.28
N ILE A 309 11.63 3.97 -14.31
CA ILE A 309 11.84 4.29 -12.89
C ILE A 309 13.27 4.75 -12.61
N ARG A 310 14.26 4.17 -13.30
CA ARG A 310 15.66 4.53 -13.15
C ARG A 310 15.90 5.99 -13.55
N LYS A 311 15.35 6.42 -14.68
CA LYS A 311 15.51 7.80 -15.16
C LYS A 311 14.85 8.80 -14.20
N ILE A 312 13.67 8.48 -13.69
CA ILE A 312 12.97 9.31 -12.69
C ILE A 312 13.79 9.44 -11.40
N VAL A 313 14.39 8.34 -10.94
CA VAL A 313 15.27 8.36 -9.77
C VAL A 313 16.51 9.22 -10.03
N GLU A 314 17.17 9.06 -11.19
CA GLU A 314 18.32 9.85 -11.59
C GLU A 314 17.99 11.35 -11.63
N ASP A 315 16.86 11.72 -12.24
CA ASP A 315 16.41 13.12 -12.35
C ASP A 315 16.01 13.69 -10.98
N ALA A 316 15.33 12.92 -10.14
CA ALA A 316 14.97 13.34 -8.78
C ALA A 316 16.21 13.55 -7.89
N LEU A 317 17.22 12.69 -7.99
CA LEU A 317 18.49 12.83 -7.28
C LEU A 317 19.32 13.99 -7.81
N TRP A 318 19.32 14.20 -9.14
CA TRP A 318 19.98 15.35 -9.76
C TRP A 318 19.37 16.66 -9.26
N ASP A 319 18.05 16.79 -9.30
CA ASP A 319 17.35 17.96 -8.75
C ASP A 319 17.63 18.15 -7.26
N ALA A 320 17.67 17.05 -6.50
CA ALA A 320 17.97 17.09 -5.07
C ALA A 320 19.38 17.60 -4.78
N ARG A 321 20.35 17.33 -5.65
CA ARG A 321 21.74 17.76 -5.49
C ARG A 321 21.91 19.28 -5.56
N PHE A 322 21.13 19.96 -6.40
CA PHE A 322 21.24 21.41 -6.60
C PHE A 322 20.18 22.22 -5.84
N LYS A 323 19.25 21.54 -5.17
CA LYS A 323 18.22 22.18 -4.34
C LYS A 323 18.82 22.69 -3.03
N GLN A 324 18.38 23.86 -2.60
CA GLN A 324 18.62 24.35 -1.24
C GLN A 324 17.67 23.63 -0.27
N TRP A 325 18.22 23.01 0.76
CA TRP A 325 17.49 22.23 1.74
C TRP A 325 17.45 22.94 3.09
N ASP A 326 16.35 22.75 3.83
CA ASP A 326 16.26 23.21 5.21
C ASP A 326 16.97 22.24 6.15
N PHE A 327 17.64 22.77 7.17
CA PHE A 327 18.38 21.99 8.16
C PHE A 327 17.51 20.91 8.81
N ASN A 328 16.25 21.22 9.10
CA ASN A 328 15.37 20.28 9.79
C ASN A 328 15.07 19.03 8.94
N GLN A 329 15.24 19.09 7.62
CA GLN A 329 14.96 17.98 6.71
C GLN A 329 15.98 16.83 6.82
N PHE A 330 17.12 17.09 7.47
CA PHE A 330 18.21 16.13 7.70
C PHE A 330 18.20 15.52 9.11
N ILE A 331 17.24 15.87 9.94
CA ILE A 331 17.13 15.33 11.30
C ILE A 331 16.68 13.87 11.21
N ALA A 332 17.44 12.96 11.82
CA ALA A 332 17.01 11.59 12.09
C ALA A 332 16.86 11.32 13.58
N MET A 333 16.11 10.28 13.87
CA MET A 333 15.88 9.77 15.23
C MET A 333 16.55 8.41 15.38
N SER A 334 17.21 8.20 16.52
CA SER A 334 17.76 6.90 16.89
C SER A 334 17.41 6.56 18.33
N LYS A 335 17.35 5.26 18.66
CA LYS A 335 17.13 4.79 20.03
C LYS A 335 18.45 4.32 20.63
N TRP A 336 18.83 4.90 21.77
CA TRP A 336 20.01 4.48 22.51
C TRP A 336 19.73 3.22 23.33
N LYS A 337 20.68 2.28 23.37
CA LYS A 337 20.63 1.07 24.21
C LYS A 337 22.04 0.72 24.65
N ALA A 338 22.26 0.63 25.96
CA ALA A 338 23.57 0.28 26.52
C ALA A 338 23.99 -1.18 26.21
N LYS A 339 23.04 -2.12 26.12
CA LYS A 339 23.27 -3.52 25.74
C LYS A 339 22.38 -3.93 24.56
N GLY A 340 22.95 -4.66 23.59
CA GLY A 340 22.23 -5.15 22.41
C GLY A 340 21.72 -4.05 21.45
N GLY A 341 22.29 -2.85 21.52
CA GLY A 341 21.97 -1.72 20.65
C GLY A 341 22.77 -1.71 19.34
N LEU A 342 22.49 -0.72 18.48
CA LEU A 342 23.25 -0.49 17.25
C LEU A 342 24.70 -0.10 17.58
N ALA A 343 25.67 -0.76 16.94
CA ALA A 343 27.09 -0.50 17.14
C ALA A 343 27.47 0.96 16.83
N CYS A 344 26.84 1.57 15.81
CA CYS A 344 27.07 2.97 15.45
C CYS A 344 26.70 3.94 16.57
N ASN A 345 25.56 3.71 17.24
CA ASN A 345 25.14 4.55 18.36
C ASN A 345 26.13 4.44 19.52
N LYS A 346 26.69 3.24 19.75
CA LYS A 346 27.68 3.04 20.82
C LYS A 346 28.95 3.85 20.55
N ILE A 347 29.49 3.78 19.35
CA ILE A 347 30.69 4.53 18.96
C ILE A 347 30.43 6.04 19.05
N PHE A 348 29.26 6.50 18.57
CA PHE A 348 28.85 7.90 18.67
C PHE A 348 28.76 8.39 20.12
N ILE A 349 28.10 7.65 21.01
CA ILE A 349 27.94 8.04 22.42
C ILE A 349 29.29 8.02 23.16
N GLU A 350 30.15 7.03 22.92
CA GLU A 350 31.50 7.00 23.52
C GLU A 350 32.34 8.21 23.09
N ARG A 351 32.28 8.60 21.81
CA ARG A 351 32.94 9.81 21.31
C ARG A 351 32.44 11.09 21.99
N ILE A 352 31.12 11.19 22.23
CA ILE A 352 30.57 12.33 22.98
C ILE A 352 31.08 12.34 24.42
N LYS A 353 31.17 11.17 25.09
CA LYS A 353 31.72 11.07 26.44
C LYS A 353 33.17 11.56 26.49
N GLU A 354 34.00 11.21 25.50
CA GLU A 354 35.38 11.70 25.40
C GLU A 354 35.44 13.23 25.26
N ARG A 355 34.54 13.84 24.48
CA ARG A 355 34.46 15.31 24.35
C ARG A 355 34.10 15.99 25.68
N ILE A 356 33.14 15.43 26.40
CA ILE A 356 32.77 15.91 27.74
C ILE A 356 33.95 15.78 28.70
N ALA A 357 34.68 14.65 28.66
CA ALA A 357 35.88 14.44 29.46
C ALA A 357 37.01 15.45 29.14
N ASN A 358 37.11 15.87 27.87
CA ASN A 358 38.06 16.89 27.40
C ASN A 358 37.61 18.33 27.66
N GLY A 359 36.49 18.55 28.36
CA GLY A 359 36.08 19.86 28.87
C GLY A 359 34.94 20.54 28.12
N GLU A 360 34.31 19.91 27.12
CA GLU A 360 33.07 20.44 26.53
C GLU A 360 31.91 20.33 27.53
N LYS A 361 31.40 21.48 27.98
CA LYS A 361 30.27 21.57 28.91
C LYS A 361 28.95 21.65 28.13
N ASN A 362 27.83 21.32 28.79
CA ASN A 362 26.44 21.41 28.29
C ASN A 362 25.96 20.35 27.27
N ILE A 363 26.65 19.22 27.12
CA ILE A 363 26.14 18.10 26.30
C ILE A 363 25.42 17.08 27.19
N LYS A 364 24.11 16.93 27.01
CA LYS A 364 23.31 15.91 27.71
C LYS A 364 23.30 14.59 26.93
N ILE A 365 23.83 13.53 27.54
CA ILE A 365 23.78 12.18 26.98
C ILE A 365 22.41 11.55 27.29
N PRO A 366 21.73 10.92 26.31
CA PRO A 366 20.47 10.23 26.54
C PRO A 366 20.63 8.96 27.39
N ASP A 367 19.62 8.64 28.18
CA ASP A 367 19.60 7.41 28.98
C ASP A 367 19.34 6.17 28.10
N SER A 368 19.76 4.99 28.59
CA SER A 368 19.56 3.74 27.86
C SER A 368 18.07 3.46 27.70
N GLY A 369 17.59 3.45 26.46
CA GLY A 369 16.19 3.28 26.10
C GLY A 369 15.56 4.56 25.54
N GLU A 370 16.19 5.72 25.71
CA GLU A 370 15.69 6.99 25.17
C GLU A 370 15.98 7.13 23.68
N ARG A 371 15.21 8.00 23.03
CA ARG A 371 15.45 8.41 21.65
C ARG A 371 16.22 9.73 21.64
N PHE A 372 17.13 9.88 20.69
CA PHE A 372 17.86 11.12 20.44
C PHE A 372 17.83 11.48 18.96
N SER A 373 17.86 12.78 18.69
CA SER A 373 17.94 13.32 17.34
C SER A 373 19.40 13.53 16.95
N TYR A 374 19.74 13.16 15.72
CA TYR A 374 21.08 13.35 15.18
C TYR A 374 21.03 13.80 13.72
N ILE A 375 22.14 14.37 13.27
CA ILE A 375 22.40 14.77 11.89
C ILE A 375 23.81 14.32 11.50
N ILE A 376 24.07 14.16 10.21
CA ILE A 376 25.34 13.74 9.63
C ILE A 376 25.98 14.94 8.93
N MET A 377 27.20 15.24 9.35
CA MET A 377 27.87 16.52 9.07
C MET A 377 28.96 16.37 8.03
N ASN A 378 29.13 17.43 7.23
CA ASN A 378 30.22 17.61 6.29
C ASN A 378 31.45 18.08 7.05
N ASN A 379 32.18 17.16 7.66
CA ASN A 379 33.48 17.47 8.22
C ASN A 379 34.54 16.62 7.55
N SER A 380 35.71 17.24 7.32
CA SER A 380 36.92 16.65 6.74
C SER A 380 37.13 15.19 7.12
N PRO A 381 37.66 14.36 6.20
CA PRO A 381 37.75 12.91 6.39
C PRO A 381 38.43 12.60 7.73
N ARG A 382 37.68 11.97 8.64
CA ARG A 382 38.21 11.60 9.95
C ARG A 382 38.97 10.30 9.78
N TYR A 383 40.27 10.36 10.00
CA TYR A 383 41.15 9.20 9.87
C TYR A 383 40.96 8.26 11.07
N LYS A 384 40.98 6.95 10.84
CA LYS A 384 41.11 5.96 11.92
C LYS A 384 42.48 6.12 12.59
N LYS A 385 42.70 5.45 13.73
CA LYS A 385 44.01 5.43 14.43
C LYS A 385 45.18 4.95 13.52
N ASP A 386 44.87 4.25 12.42
CA ASP A 386 45.83 3.75 11.43
C ASP A 386 46.12 4.76 10.28
N GLY A 387 45.53 5.96 10.30
CA GLY A 387 45.73 6.97 9.25
C GLY A 387 44.88 6.77 7.98
N SER A 388 43.98 5.78 7.92
CA SER A 388 43.04 5.59 6.80
C SER A 388 41.76 6.41 6.97
N LYS A 389 41.21 6.97 5.87
CA LYS A 389 39.94 7.73 5.91
C LYS A 389 38.82 6.82 6.43
N SER A 390 38.11 7.25 7.48
CA SER A 390 36.97 6.51 7.99
C SER A 390 35.73 6.77 7.12
N THR A 391 35.14 5.70 6.61
CA THR A 391 33.87 5.68 5.86
C THR A 391 32.66 5.40 6.75
N ARG A 392 32.87 5.34 8.07
CA ARG A 392 31.87 4.92 9.05
C ARG A 392 30.96 6.08 9.44
N LYS A 393 29.65 5.92 9.19
CA LYS A 393 28.56 6.87 9.51
C LYS A 393 28.66 7.47 10.92
N ASP A 394 29.00 6.63 11.90
CA ASP A 394 29.17 6.96 13.32
C ASP A 394 30.18 8.08 13.59
N ASN A 395 31.18 8.27 12.72
CA ASN A 395 32.19 9.31 12.90
C ASN A 395 31.69 10.71 12.48
N TYR A 396 30.61 10.78 11.71
CA TYR A 396 30.05 11.99 11.14
C TYR A 396 28.70 12.38 11.75
N MET A 397 28.10 11.52 12.58
CA MET A 397 26.90 11.83 13.36
C MET A 397 27.19 12.95 14.37
N GLU A 398 26.26 13.86 14.59
CA GLU A 398 26.29 14.91 15.63
C GLU A 398 24.90 15.14 16.20
N PHE A 399 24.80 15.61 17.45
CA PHE A 399 23.52 16.01 18.01
C PHE A 399 22.97 17.27 17.33
N VAL A 400 21.66 17.29 17.11
CA VAL A 400 20.96 18.38 16.40
C VAL A 400 21.14 19.74 17.06
N ASN A 401 21.10 19.81 18.40
CA ASN A 401 21.29 21.06 19.14
C ASN A 401 22.70 21.62 18.95
N ILE A 402 23.73 20.76 19.01
CA ILE A 402 25.13 21.15 18.80
C ILE A 402 25.34 21.63 17.36
N ALA A 403 24.86 20.86 16.39
CA ALA A 403 25.00 21.23 14.98
C ALA A 403 24.35 22.58 14.64
N LYS A 404 23.21 22.91 15.28
CA LYS A 404 22.54 24.22 15.16
C LYS A 404 23.32 25.34 15.84
N GLU A 405 23.81 25.10 17.06
CA GLU A 405 24.55 26.10 17.84
C GLU A 405 25.83 26.56 17.13
N PHE A 406 26.55 25.61 16.52
CA PHE A 406 27.81 25.88 15.83
C PHE A 406 27.66 26.13 14.32
N ASN A 407 26.41 26.23 13.81
CA ASN A 407 26.09 26.45 12.39
C ASN A 407 26.93 25.56 11.44
N MET A 408 27.00 24.28 11.75
CA MET A 408 27.88 23.34 11.07
C MET A 408 27.31 22.91 9.70
N ASP A 409 28.19 22.68 8.72
CA ASP A 409 27.80 22.29 7.36
C ASP A 409 27.31 20.83 7.27
N ILE A 410 26.25 20.61 6.49
CA ILE A 410 25.61 19.30 6.29
C ILE A 410 26.22 18.60 5.08
N ASP A 411 26.51 17.30 5.21
CA ASP A 411 27.02 16.51 4.08
C ASP A 411 25.89 16.02 3.20
N ILE A 412 25.44 16.86 2.26
CA ILE A 412 24.38 16.50 1.31
C ILE A 412 24.76 15.26 0.50
N ARG A 413 26.05 15.04 0.20
CA ARG A 413 26.51 13.90 -0.61
C ARG A 413 26.27 12.59 0.12
N TYR A 414 26.58 12.56 1.42
CA TYR A 414 26.33 11.40 2.27
C TYR A 414 24.85 10.94 2.22
N TYR A 415 23.89 11.87 2.15
CA TYR A 415 22.48 11.50 2.12
C TYR A 415 21.97 11.07 0.74
N LEU A 416 22.67 11.45 -0.33
CA LEU A 416 22.29 11.11 -1.70
C LEU A 416 22.97 9.83 -2.21
N GLU A 417 24.08 9.41 -1.59
CA GLU A 417 24.74 8.11 -1.76
C GLU A 417 24.00 6.98 -1.03
#